data_AF-A0A948CVP9-F1
#
_entry.id   AF-A0A948CVP9-F1
#
_cell.length_a   1.000
_cell.length_b   1.000
_cell.length_c   1.000
_cell.angle_alpha   90.00
_cell.angle_beta   90.00
_cell.angle_gamma   90.00
#
_symmetry.space_group_name_H-M   'P 1'
#
loop_
_entity.id
_entity.type
_entity.pdbx_description
1 polymer ?
#
loop_
_entity_poly.entity_id
_entity_poly.type
_entity_poly.pdbx_seq_one_letter_code
_entity_poly.pdbx_strand_id
1 'polypeptide(L)' 'MRRTTQLIVALDVDNIKEAKRLVDLLYPTAKIFKIGSQLFTACGPEVVSMIGD' A
#
# COMPACT_ATOMS: atom_id res chain seq x y z
N MET A 1 -27.44 5.42 10.10
CA MET A 1 -25.96 5.40 10.17
C MET A 1 -25.40 5.82 8.82
N ARG A 2 -24.51 6.82 8.77
CA ARG A 2 -23.84 7.23 7.54
C ARG A 2 -22.65 6.29 7.31
N ARG A 3 -22.63 5.53 6.20
CA ARG A 3 -21.46 4.72 5.86
C ARG A 3 -20.39 5.63 5.27
N THR A 4 -19.22 5.65 5.90
CA THR A 4 -18.03 6.30 5.33
C THR A 4 -17.47 5.36 4.28
N THR A 5 -17.39 5.80 3.03
CA THR A 5 -16.68 5.05 1.99
C THR A 5 -15.20 4.95 2.38
N GLN A 6 -14.65 3.74 2.35
CA GLN A 6 -13.23 3.52 2.56
C GLN A 6 -12.50 3.58 1.21
N LEU A 7 -11.48 4.45 1.12
CA LEU A 7 -10.58 4.49 -0.02
C LEU A 7 -9.55 3.36 0.11
N ILE A 8 -9.40 2.58 -0.96
CA ILE A 8 -8.37 1.56 -1.12
C ILE A 8 -7.42 2.02 -2.24
N VAL A 9 -6.13 2.09 -1.95
CA VAL A 9 -5.10 2.47 -2.94
C VAL A 9 -4.40 1.22 -3.43
N ALA A 10 -4.38 1.00 -4.74
CA ALA A 10 -3.55 -0.04 -5.34
C ALA A 10 -2.12 0.50 -5.54
N LEU A 11 -1.12 -0.20 -4.98
CA LEU A 11 0.29 0.13 -5.17
C LEU A 11 0.77 -0.47 -6.51
N ASP A 12 0.58 0.29 -7.59
CA ASP A 12 0.98 -0.09 -8.95
C ASP A 12 2.43 0.33 -9.24
N VAL A 13 3.35 -0.31 -8.54
CA VAL A 13 4.80 -0.10 -8.62
C VAL A 13 5.53 -1.43 -8.47
N ASP A 14 6.78 -1.51 -8.92
CA ASP A 14 7.57 -2.74 -8.98
C ASP A 14 8.67 -2.84 -7.93
N ASN A 15 8.85 -1.80 -7.09
CA ASN A 15 9.91 -1.75 -6.09
C ASN A 15 9.43 -1.16 -4.75
N ILE A 16 10.07 -1.59 -3.66
CA ILE A 16 9.69 -1.24 -2.30
C ILE A 16 9.83 0.25 -1.99
N LYS A 17 10.80 0.93 -2.62
CA LYS A 17 11.07 2.35 -2.38
C LYS A 17 9.90 3.23 -2.85
N GLU A 18 9.42 3.01 -4.06
CA GLU A 18 8.26 3.72 -4.58
C GLU A 18 6.97 3.32 -3.85
N ALA A 19 6.82 2.04 -3.48
CA ALA A 19 5.69 1.59 -2.67
C ALA A 19 5.61 2.33 -1.33
N LYS A 20 6.74 2.42 -0.61
CA LYS A 20 6.84 3.14 0.65
C LYS A 20 6.55 4.64 0.46
N ARG A 21 7.10 5.25 -0.58
CA ARG A 21 6.84 6.67 -0.88
C ARG A 21 5.34 6.96 -1.06
N LEU A 22 4.61 6.07 -1.72
CA LEU A 22 3.16 6.21 -1.90
C LEU A 22 2.38 6.02 -0.60
N VAL A 23 2.76 5.05 0.24
CA VAL A 23 2.16 4.83 1.55
C VAL A 23 2.37 6.05 2.46
N ASP A 24 3.61 6.51 2.57
CA ASP A 24 3.99 7.68 3.39
C ASP A 24 3.22 8.94 2.96
N LEU A 25 2.99 9.13 1.65
CA LEU A 25 2.29 10.30 1.10
C LEU A 25 0.78 10.26 1.32
N LEU A 26 0.17 9.08 1.24
CA LEU A 26 -1.29 8.92 1.20
C LEU A 26 -1.89 8.55 2.57
N TYR A 27 -1.08 8.05 3.49
CA TYR A 27 -1.48 7.90 4.89
C TYR A 27 -1.50 9.28 5.58
N PRO A 28 -2.50 9.61 6.42
CA PRO A 28 -3.60 8.77 6.89
C PRO A 28 -4.91 8.88 6.07
N THR A 29 -4.90 9.57 4.93
CA THR A 29 -6.09 9.76 4.08
C THR A 29 -6.60 8.43 3.51
N ALA A 30 -5.70 7.61 2.98
CA ALA A 30 -5.95 6.21 2.66
C ALA A 30 -5.42 5.31 3.78
N LYS A 31 -6.24 4.35 4.21
CA LYS A 31 -5.89 3.41 5.29
C LYS A 31 -5.69 1.98 4.82
N ILE A 32 -6.03 1.70 3.56
CA ILE A 32 -5.96 0.38 2.97
C ILE A 32 -5.14 0.50 1.70
N PHE A 33 -4.03 -0.22 1.66
CA PHE A 33 -3.14 -0.30 0.51
C PHE A 33 -3.13 -1.74 0.00
N LYS A 34 -3.40 -1.91 -1.29
CA LYS A 34 -3.40 -3.21 -1.97
C LYS A 34 -2.02 -3.45 -2.57
N ILE A 35 -1.38 -4.54 -2.17
CA ILE A 35 -0.17 -5.08 -2.80
C ILE A 35 -0.59 -6.03 -3.92
N GLY A 36 -0.12 -5.77 -5.15
CA GLY A 36 -0.30 -6.67 -6.29
C GLY A 36 0.71 -7.83 -6.30
N SER A 37 0.43 -8.87 -7.09
CA SER A 37 1.32 -10.04 -7.22
C SER A 37 2.71 -9.67 -7.76
N GLN A 38 2.81 -8.70 -8.67
CA GLN A 38 4.09 -8.24 -9.23
C GLN A 38 4.98 -7.63 -8.14
N LEU A 39 4.46 -6.64 -7.41
CA LEU A 39 5.16 -6.01 -6.29
C LEU A 39 5.55 -7.03 -5.21
N PHE A 40 4.64 -7.95 -4.87
CA PHE A 40 4.93 -9.01 -3.89
C PHE A 40 6.00 -9.98 -4.39
N THR A 41 6.02 -10.31 -5.68
CA THR A 41 7.05 -11.20 -6.25
C THR A 41 8.41 -10.50 -6.29
N ALA A 42 8.44 -9.20 -6.57
CA ALA A 42 9.67 -8.41 -6.63
C ALA A 42 10.30 -8.16 -5.25
N CYS A 43 9.49 -7.89 -4.22
CA CYS A 43 9.96 -7.48 -2.89
C CYS A 43 9.79 -8.54 -1.80
N GLY A 44 9.03 -9.61 -2.07
CA GLY A 44 8.71 -10.64 -1.08
C GLY A 44 7.89 -10.11 0.10
N PRO A 45 7.94 -10.79 1.26
CA PRO A 45 7.20 -10.40 2.47
C PRO A 45 7.56 -9.00 3.01
N GLU A 46 8.72 -8.45 2.68
CA GLU A 46 9.19 -7.15 3.17
C GLU A 46 8.22 -6.01 2.82
N VAL A 47 7.60 -6.06 1.64
CA VAL A 47 6.63 -5.03 1.23
C VAL A 47 5.35 -5.06 2.06
N VAL A 48 5.01 -6.20 2.67
CA VAL A 48 3.88 -6.32 3.61
C VAL A 48 4.26 -5.72 4.96
N SER A 49 5.46 -6.05 5.47
CA SER A 49 5.98 -5.50 6.73
C SER A 49 6.03 -3.98 6.70
N MET A 50 6.49 -3.38 5.60
CA MET A 50 6.58 -1.94 5.42
C MET A 50 5.25 -1.17 5.61
N ILE A 51 4.10 -1.80 5.31
CA ILE A 51 2.77 -1.15 5.46
C ILE A 51 2.27 -1.22 6.91
N GLY A 52 2.74 -2.20 7.69
CA GLY A 52 2.28 -2.49 9.04
C GLY A 52 3.11 -1.88 10.16
N ASP A 53 4.27 -1.30 9.83
CA ASP A 53 5.12 -0.51 10.75
C ASP A 53 4.60 0.94 10.88
#